data_AF-A0A1H7UBH1-F1
#
_entry.id   AF-A0A1H7UBH1-F1
#
_cell.length_a   1.000
_cell.length_b   1.000
_cell.length_c   1.000
_cell.angle_alpha   90.00
_cell.angle_beta   90.00
_cell.angle_gamma   90.00
#
_symmetry.space_group_name_H-M   'P 1'
#
loop_
_entity.id
_entity.type
_entity.pdbx_description
1 polymer ?
#
loop_
_entity_poly.entity_id
_entity_poly.type
_entity_poly.pdbx_seq_one_letter_code
_entity_poly.pdbx_strand_id
1 'polypeptide(L)' 'MSALPADQRVEDASLDAEITGMVAELLEEHGSELAALRALAHDFLVLLADADRSVSRGYLRGLFSEGARPIHREDE' A
#
# COMPACT_ATOMS: atom_id res chain seq x y z
N MET A 1 33.11 12.14 -13.95
CA MET A 1 32.28 11.00 -13.49
C MET A 1 31.26 10.72 -14.57
N SER A 2 31.22 9.50 -15.12
CA SER A 2 30.26 9.12 -16.16
C SER A 2 28.94 8.76 -15.50
N ALA A 3 27.83 9.40 -15.90
CA ALA A 3 26.49 8.99 -15.50
C ALA A 3 26.17 7.63 -16.17
N LEU A 4 25.59 6.70 -15.39
CA LEU A 4 25.12 5.42 -15.91
C LEU A 4 23.82 5.64 -16.71
N PRO A 5 23.54 4.83 -17.74
CA PRO A 5 22.32 4.93 -18.54
C PRO A 5 21.08 4.65 -17.67
N ALA A 6 20.03 5.44 -17.87
CA ALA A 6 18.79 5.48 -17.06
C ALA A 6 17.95 4.18 -17.06
N ASP A 7 18.40 3.13 -17.73
CA ASP A 7 17.65 1.88 -17.95
C ASP A 7 18.25 0.68 -17.19
N GLN A 8 19.21 0.91 -16.29
CA GLN A 8 19.61 -0.10 -15.32
C GLN A 8 18.53 -0.18 -14.24
N ARG A 9 17.55 -1.07 -14.44
CA ARG A 9 16.75 -1.60 -13.31
C ARG A 9 17.74 -2.22 -12.34
N VAL A 10 18.00 -1.52 -11.24
CA VAL A 10 18.75 -2.11 -10.13
C VAL A 10 17.88 -3.25 -9.62
N GLU A 11 18.29 -4.49 -9.90
CA GLU A 11 17.70 -5.66 -9.26
C GLU A 11 18.02 -5.53 -7.77
N ASP A 12 17.02 -5.05 -7.02
CA ASP A 12 17.15 -4.89 -5.59
C ASP A 12 17.01 -6.27 -4.93
N ALA A 13 18.14 -6.97 -4.82
CA ALA A 13 18.22 -8.27 -4.15
C ALA A 13 17.69 -8.23 -2.70
N SER A 14 17.57 -7.05 -2.09
CA SER A 14 16.95 -6.91 -0.77
C SER A 14 15.43 -7.10 -0.82
N LEU A 15 14.76 -6.61 -1.87
CA LEU A 15 13.33 -6.78 -2.07
C LEU A 15 12.99 -8.25 -2.34
N ASP A 16 13.79 -8.93 -3.17
CA ASP A 16 13.59 -10.34 -3.47
C ASP A 16 13.77 -11.23 -2.23
N ALA A 17 14.77 -10.92 -1.40
CA ALA A 17 14.97 -11.58 -0.11
C ALA A 17 13.81 -11.35 0.87
N GLU A 18 13.26 -10.14 0.91
CA GLU A 18 12.10 -9.79 1.75
C GLU A 18 10.84 -10.55 1.29
N ILE A 19 10.57 -10.57 -0.02
CA ILE A 19 9.47 -11.33 -0.61
C ILE A 19 9.62 -12.83 -0.29
N THR A 20 10.83 -13.36 -0.46
CA THR A 20 11.12 -14.76 -0.17
C THR A 20 10.89 -15.09 1.31
N GLY A 21 11.28 -14.19 2.22
CA GLY A 21 11.02 -14.32 3.66
C GLY A 21 9.53 -14.37 3.97
N MET A 22 8.75 -13.42 3.45
CA MET A 22 7.29 -13.39 3.64
C MET A 22 6.60 -14.66 3.11
N VAL A 23 7.04 -15.18 1.97
CA VAL A 23 6.50 -16.43 1.42
C VAL A 23 6.81 -17.62 2.34
N ALA A 24 8.03 -17.69 2.89
CA ALA A 24 8.41 -18.74 3.82
C ALA A 24 7.56 -18.71 5.10
N GLU A 25 7.32 -17.52 5.66
CA GLU A 25 6.46 -17.34 6.84
C GLU A 25 5.01 -17.76 6.58
N LEU A 26 4.44 -17.37 5.44
CA LEU A 26 3.08 -17.78 5.05
C LEU A 26 2.94 -19.30 4.86
N LEU A 27 3.99 -19.95 4.33
CA LEU A 27 4.01 -21.40 4.19
C LEU A 27 4.10 -22.11 5.54
N GLU A 28 4.89 -21.57 6.47
CA GLU A 28 4.99 -22.07 7.84
C GLU A 28 3.65 -21.93 8.59
N GLU A 29 2.97 -20.80 8.46
CA GLU A 29 1.70 -20.52 9.12
C GLU A 29 0.55 -21.41 8.61
N HIS A 30 0.44 -21.57 7.28
CA HIS A 30 -0.72 -22.19 6.66
C HIS A 30 -0.52 -23.65 6.22
N GLY A 31 0.71 -24.16 6.28
CA GLY A 31 1.05 -25.58 6.07
C GLY A 31 0.83 -26.13 4.65
N SER A 32 0.36 -25.31 3.72
CA SER A 32 0.27 -25.65 2.29
C SER A 32 0.31 -24.40 1.42
N GLU A 33 0.88 -24.52 0.22
CA GLU A 33 0.97 -23.45 -0.77
C GLU A 33 -0.40 -22.86 -1.11
N LEU A 34 -1.41 -23.72 -1.30
CA LEU A 34 -2.76 -23.26 -1.64
C LEU A 34 -3.42 -22.50 -0.49
N ALA A 35 -3.17 -22.89 0.77
CA ALA A 35 -3.71 -22.17 1.92
C ALA A 35 -3.02 -20.81 2.10
N ALA A 36 -1.69 -20.76 1.95
CA ALA A 36 -0.92 -19.53 1.96
C ALA A 36 -1.36 -18.54 0.86
N LEU A 37 -1.55 -19.03 -0.38
CA LEU A 37 -2.04 -18.22 -1.49
C LEU A 37 -3.47 -17.72 -1.27
N ARG A 38 -4.32 -18.53 -0.63
CA ARG A 38 -5.68 -18.11 -0.27
C ARG A 38 -5.68 -17.00 0.79
N ALA A 39 -4.82 -17.11 1.80
CA ALA A 39 -4.66 -16.07 2.82
C ALA A 39 -4.14 -14.76 2.19
N LEU A 40 -3.08 -14.85 1.38
CA LEU A 40 -2.55 -13.70 0.65
C LEU A 40 -3.60 -13.03 -0.24
N ALA A 41 -4.38 -13.81 -0.98
CA ALA A 41 -5.44 -13.28 -1.84
C ALA A 41 -6.57 -12.62 -1.04
N HIS A 42 -6.93 -13.18 0.12
CA HIS A 42 -7.89 -12.57 1.02
C HIS A 42 -7.41 -11.19 1.50
N ASP A 43 -6.18 -11.10 2.01
CA ASP A 43 -5.64 -9.87 2.57
C ASP A 43 -5.45 -8.80 1.50
N PHE A 44 -5.05 -9.19 0.29
CA PHE A 44 -4.97 -8.31 -0.85
C PHE A 44 -6.34 -7.69 -1.20
N LEU A 45 -7.41 -8.49 -1.18
CA LEU A 45 -8.77 -7.98 -1.44
C LEU A 45 -9.25 -7.04 -0.34
N VAL A 46 -8.92 -7.32 0.93
CA VAL A 46 -9.21 -6.42 2.06
C VAL A 46 -8.48 -5.09 1.87
N LEU A 47 -7.18 -5.11 1.56
CA LEU A 47 -6.39 -3.92 1.31
C LEU A 47 -6.96 -3.09 0.16
N LEU A 48 -7.37 -3.72 -0.93
CA LEU A 48 -8.02 -3.02 -2.06
C LEU A 48 -9.35 -2.38 -1.65
N ALA A 49 -10.17 -3.07 -0.85
CA ALA A 49 -11.43 -2.52 -0.38
C ALA A 49 -11.22 -1.29 0.54
N ASP A 50 -10.20 -1.34 1.40
CA ASP A 50 -9.83 -0.22 2.27
C ASP A 50 -9.20 0.93 1.49
N ALA A 51 -8.38 0.64 0.48
CA ALA A 51 -7.85 1.65 -0.44
C ALA A 51 -8.98 2.35 -1.20
N ASP A 52 -9.93 1.60 -1.76
CA ASP A 52 -11.10 2.16 -2.44
C ASP A 52 -11.92 3.04 -1.49
N ARG A 53 -12.14 2.61 -0.24
CA ARG A 53 -12.81 3.44 0.79
C ARG A 53 -12.01 4.71 1.13
N SER A 54 -10.70 4.61 1.22
CA SER A 54 -9.79 5.72 1.55
C SER A 54 -9.77 6.78 0.46
N VAL A 55 -9.87 6.37 -0.81
CA VAL A 55 -9.88 7.26 -1.97
C VAL A 55 -11.29 7.75 -2.32
N SER A 56 -12.35 6.96 -2.08
CA SER A 56 -13.70 7.24 -2.60
C SER A 56 -14.56 8.20 -1.79
N ARG A 57 -14.28 8.50 -0.51
CA ARG A 57 -15.13 9.46 0.27
C ARG A 57 -14.39 10.45 1.18
N GLY A 58 -13.17 10.17 1.64
CA GLY A 58 -12.44 11.03 2.57
C GLY A 58 -11.37 11.94 1.94
N TYR A 59 -10.72 11.48 0.86
CA TYR A 59 -9.54 12.14 0.30
C TYR A 59 -9.85 13.38 -0.55
N LEU A 60 -10.95 13.40 -1.31
CA LEU A 60 -11.32 14.55 -2.15
C LEU A 60 -12.23 15.59 -1.46
N ARG A 61 -12.69 15.35 -0.21
CA ARG A 61 -13.71 16.22 0.42
C ARG A 61 -13.54 16.58 1.89
N GLY A 62 -12.51 16.16 2.62
CA GLY A 62 -12.55 16.53 4.04
C GLY A 62 -11.35 16.34 4.94
N LEU A 63 -10.60 15.25 4.86
CA LEU A 63 -9.69 14.92 5.98
C LEU A 63 -8.37 15.71 5.98
N PHE A 64 -7.98 16.33 4.86
CA PHE A 64 -6.94 17.37 4.84
C PHE A 64 -7.47 18.79 5.11
N SER A 65 -8.76 18.93 5.45
CA SER A 65 -9.42 20.22 5.67
C SER A 65 -10.11 20.35 7.03
N GLU A 66 -9.90 19.39 7.94
CA GLU A 66 -10.30 19.56 9.34
C GLU A 66 -9.39 20.64 9.97
N GLY A 67 -9.89 21.87 10.02
CA GLY A 67 -9.18 23.07 10.46
C GLY A 67 -8.76 24.06 9.37
N ALA A 68 -8.87 23.71 8.07
CA ALA A 68 -8.44 24.57 6.96
C ALA A 68 -9.58 25.39 6.32
N ARG A 69 -10.82 25.28 6.83
CA ARG A 69 -11.91 26.13 6.35
C ARG A 69 -11.72 27.56 6.87
N PRO A 70 -11.72 28.60 6.02
CA PRO A 70 -11.82 29.97 6.47
C PRO A 70 -13.10 30.09 7.31
N ILE A 71 -12.95 30.59 8.55
CA ILE A 71 -14.10 30.98 9.36
C ILE A 71 -14.75 32.14 8.60
N HIS A 72 -15.96 31.94 8.10
CA HIS A 72 -16.75 33.05 7.63
C HIS A 72 -17.03 33.91 8.86
N ARG A 73 -16.29 35.01 9.01
CA ARG A 73 -16.79 36.12 9.83
C ARG A 73 -18.01 36.64 9.08
N GLU A 74 -19.18 36.34 9.63
CA GLU A 74 -20.35 37.18 9.38
C GLU A 74 -20.17 38.49 10.17
N ASP A 75 -20.80 39.53 9.63
CA ASP A 75 -21.10 40.84 10.24
C ASP A 75 -20.20 42.03 9.81
N GLU A 76 -20.53 42.62 8.66
CA GLU A 76 -21.14 43.98 8.54
C GLU A 76 -21.80 44.19 7.17
#